data_AF-A0A1X0D4S8-F1
#
_entry.id   AF-A0A1X0D4S8-F1
#
_cell.length_a   1.000
_cell.length_b   1.000
_cell.length_c   1.000
_cell.angle_alpha   90.00
_cell.angle_beta   90.00
_cell.angle_gamma   90.00
#
_symmetry.space_group_name_H-M   'P 1'
#
loop_
_entity.id
_entity.type
_entity.pdbx_description
1 polymer ?
#
loop_
_entity_poly.entity_id
_entity_poly.type
_entity_poly.pdbx_seq_one_letter_code
_entity_poly.pdbx_strand_id
1 'polypeptide(L)'
;MSSKGDYGHRTLVGTYEPTAADGDPTRTYFGLALSSTWFYLNFRDADGKLHFAYRTTLGLEGSLHFTCNESRDGALRKITMPSGREFFRGPVLTTVADDTYRMTSKPAEAGYSTGQPFELARTDSELRYHEGDELQFSGRRIGPGMQVYVPSGPTPLLYTSLQHRVSGTAFGMPAEGFLWLDQCYLPPGVTWRNSDYFKGVELAWTPFGTEYSDGSIEMGHICYGADGFNFSLIATGDDQVLHCTSDVAARDIKYRPDTFPEHMYYEVDGVDWEWSAVDDGALPDQASGHDFYRSSEGYLRRAGETRTPVVYHSYNEFFPPAIKAWESTGRIIGR
;
A
#
# COMPACT_ATOMS: atom_id res chain seq x y z
N MET A 1 -17.90 11.51 22.56
CA MET A 1 -19.27 11.09 22.95
C MET A 1 -19.72 10.09 21.92
N SER A 2 -20.06 8.87 22.33
CA SER A 2 -20.57 7.82 21.43
C SER A 2 -21.92 8.27 20.85
N SER A 3 -22.01 8.35 19.53
CA SER A 3 -23.28 8.60 18.83
C SER A 3 -23.86 7.30 18.29
N LYS A 4 -25.16 7.27 17.97
CA LYS A 4 -25.78 6.08 17.38
C LYS A 4 -25.09 5.76 16.05
N GLY A 5 -24.58 4.53 15.92
CA GLY A 5 -23.89 4.07 14.70
C GLY A 5 -22.40 4.41 14.65
N ASP A 6 -21.84 4.99 15.71
CA ASP A 6 -20.41 5.21 15.85
C ASP A 6 -19.79 4.14 16.76
N TYR A 7 -18.88 3.36 16.19
CA TYR A 7 -18.21 2.25 16.86
C TYR A 7 -16.78 2.59 17.28
N GLY A 8 -16.38 3.87 17.24
CA GLY A 8 -15.04 4.33 17.64
C GLY A 8 -13.96 3.63 16.84
N HIS A 9 -13.99 3.81 15.52
CA HIS A 9 -13.08 3.26 14.49
C HIS A 9 -12.74 1.76 14.59
N ARG A 10 -13.49 0.98 15.38
CA ARG A 10 -13.29 -0.46 15.49
C ARG A 10 -13.37 -1.11 14.11
N THR A 11 -12.37 -1.93 13.83
CA THR A 11 -12.21 -2.60 12.55
C THR A 11 -12.92 -3.94 12.55
N LEU A 12 -13.42 -4.35 11.39
CA LEU A 12 -13.81 -5.71 11.07
C LEU A 12 -12.86 -6.18 9.98
N VAL A 13 -12.03 -7.17 10.29
CA VAL A 13 -10.95 -7.65 9.43
C VAL A 13 -11.34 -9.02 8.89
N GLY A 14 -11.04 -9.28 7.62
CA GLY A 14 -11.35 -10.55 6.99
C GLY A 14 -10.54 -10.79 5.73
N THR A 15 -10.70 -11.99 5.19
CA THR A 15 -10.24 -12.36 3.86
C THR A 15 -11.40 -12.43 2.87
N TYR A 16 -11.09 -12.45 1.58
CA TYR A 16 -12.01 -12.82 0.51
C TYR A 16 -11.25 -13.53 -0.61
N GLU A 17 -11.98 -14.30 -1.41
CA GLU A 17 -11.44 -14.88 -2.64
C GLU A 17 -11.56 -13.84 -3.77
N PRO A 18 -10.46 -13.32 -4.32
CA PRO A 18 -10.51 -12.24 -5.29
C PRO A 18 -10.98 -12.70 -6.65
N THR A 19 -11.91 -11.95 -7.22
CA THR A 19 -12.36 -12.10 -8.61
C THR A 19 -12.06 -10.84 -9.41
N ALA A 20 -11.95 -10.92 -10.73
CA ALA A 20 -11.85 -9.74 -11.60
C ALA A 20 -12.99 -8.73 -11.35
N ALA A 21 -14.21 -9.23 -11.07
CA ALA A 21 -15.40 -8.42 -10.79
C ALA A 21 -15.30 -7.57 -9.51
N ASP A 22 -14.38 -7.88 -8.61
CA ASP A 22 -14.14 -7.05 -7.42
C ASP A 22 -13.40 -5.75 -7.78
N GLY A 23 -12.74 -5.72 -8.94
CA GLY A 23 -12.10 -4.52 -9.47
C GLY A 23 -13.06 -3.51 -10.12
N ASP A 24 -14.33 -3.87 -10.33
CA ASP A 24 -15.30 -3.01 -11.02
C ASP A 24 -15.51 -1.69 -10.23
N PRO A 25 -15.15 -0.53 -10.82
CA PRO A 25 -15.24 0.76 -10.13
C PRO A 25 -16.67 1.23 -9.86
N THR A 26 -17.68 0.59 -10.48
CA THR A 26 -19.10 0.87 -10.24
C THR A 26 -19.68 0.05 -9.08
N ARG A 27 -18.95 -0.98 -8.64
CA ARG A 27 -19.37 -1.81 -7.53
C ARG A 27 -19.29 -1.03 -6.23
N THR A 28 -20.31 -1.22 -5.40
CA THR A 28 -20.40 -0.59 -4.09
C THR A 28 -20.51 -1.65 -3.01
N TYR A 29 -19.99 -1.32 -1.83
CA TYR A 29 -20.06 -2.18 -0.66
C TYR A 29 -20.54 -1.35 0.52
N PHE A 30 -21.57 -1.82 1.22
CA PHE A 30 -22.17 -1.08 2.35
C PHE A 30 -22.61 0.36 1.99
N GLY A 31 -22.93 0.61 0.72
CA GLY A 31 -23.26 1.95 0.22
C GLY A 31 -22.05 2.86 -0.05
N LEU A 32 -20.83 2.35 0.07
CA LEU A 32 -19.58 3.06 -0.22
C LEU A 32 -19.17 2.86 -1.67
N ALA A 33 -18.79 3.95 -2.32
CA ALA A 33 -18.26 3.95 -3.68
C ALA A 33 -16.74 3.88 -3.65
N LEU A 34 -16.14 3.31 -4.71
CA LEU A 34 -14.69 3.32 -4.89
C LEU A 34 -14.20 4.77 -4.96
N SER A 35 -13.39 5.17 -3.98
CA SER A 35 -12.79 6.51 -3.91
C SER A 35 -11.45 6.52 -4.64
N SER A 36 -10.60 5.53 -4.34
CA SER A 36 -9.26 5.42 -4.90
C SER A 36 -8.87 3.97 -5.13
N THR A 37 -8.06 3.75 -6.16
CA THR A 37 -7.26 2.53 -6.29
C THR A 37 -5.78 2.90 -6.33
N TRP A 38 -4.96 2.20 -5.54
CA TRP A 38 -3.52 2.36 -5.55
C TRP A 38 -2.81 1.11 -6.05
N PHE A 39 -1.70 1.33 -6.73
CA PHE A 39 -0.77 0.29 -7.10
C PHE A 39 0.60 0.68 -6.61
N TYR A 40 1.16 -0.16 -5.75
CA TYR A 40 2.51 -0.01 -5.22
C TYR A 40 3.34 -1.13 -5.82
N LEU A 41 4.30 -0.77 -6.66
CA LEU A 41 5.25 -1.69 -7.26
C LEU A 41 6.60 -1.46 -6.60
N ASN A 42 6.99 -2.42 -5.77
CA ASN A 42 8.23 -2.39 -5.01
C ASN A 42 9.11 -3.51 -5.52
N PHE A 43 10.32 -3.18 -5.97
CA PHE A 43 11.19 -4.17 -6.59
C PHE A 43 12.66 -3.86 -6.37
N ARG A 44 13.50 -4.87 -6.60
CA ARG A 44 14.93 -4.70 -6.80
C ARG A 44 15.28 -5.04 -8.24
N ASP A 45 16.18 -4.26 -8.84
CA ASP A 45 16.78 -4.60 -10.13
C ASP A 45 17.96 -5.57 -9.97
N ALA A 46 18.56 -5.97 -11.09
CA ALA A 46 19.68 -6.90 -11.15
C ALA A 46 20.94 -6.41 -10.39
N ASP A 47 21.06 -5.10 -10.13
CA ASP A 47 22.14 -4.51 -9.33
C ASP A 47 21.79 -4.47 -7.83
N GLY A 48 20.61 -4.97 -7.46
CA GLY A 48 20.10 -5.01 -6.09
C GLY A 48 19.51 -3.67 -5.63
N LYS A 49 19.32 -2.71 -6.53
CA LYS A 49 18.83 -1.38 -6.19
C LYS A 49 17.35 -1.41 -5.89
N LEU A 50 16.95 -0.84 -4.76
CA LEU A 50 15.54 -0.75 -4.40
C LEU A 50 14.84 0.35 -5.20
N HIS A 51 13.67 0.02 -5.73
CA HIS A 51 12.75 0.94 -6.39
C HIS A 51 11.37 0.88 -5.74
N PHE A 52 10.74 2.06 -5.65
CA PHE A 52 9.36 2.24 -5.18
C PHE A 52 8.58 3.02 -6.23
N ALA A 53 7.63 2.34 -6.87
CA ALA A 53 6.78 2.91 -7.91
C ALA A 53 5.32 2.93 -7.44
N TYR A 54 4.63 4.05 -7.67
CA TYR A 54 3.31 4.32 -7.11
C TYR A 54 2.40 5.03 -8.11
N ARG A 55 1.19 4.49 -8.29
CA ARG A 55 0.08 5.11 -9.03
C ARG A 55 -1.17 5.18 -8.15
N THR A 56 -1.92 6.26 -8.26
CA THR A 56 -3.32 6.33 -7.79
C THR A 56 -4.24 6.57 -8.97
N THR A 57 -5.38 5.90 -8.97
CA THR A 57 -6.51 6.21 -9.84
C THR A 57 -7.73 6.58 -9.00
N LEU A 58 -8.55 7.48 -9.52
CA LEU A 58 -9.74 8.02 -8.87
C LEU A 58 -10.96 7.71 -9.72
N GLY A 59 -11.86 6.86 -9.20
CA GLY A 59 -13.07 6.43 -9.89
C GLY A 59 -12.80 5.77 -11.25
N LEU A 60 -13.66 6.05 -12.23
CA LEU A 60 -13.68 5.41 -13.55
C LEU A 60 -12.60 5.89 -14.52
N GLU A 61 -12.21 7.16 -14.45
CA GLU A 61 -11.35 7.78 -15.47
C GLU A 61 -10.24 8.69 -14.94
N GLY A 62 -10.09 8.82 -13.61
CA GLY A 62 -9.06 9.64 -13.01
C GLY A 62 -7.76 8.86 -12.83
N SER A 63 -6.63 9.42 -13.25
CA SER A 63 -5.31 8.99 -12.78
C SER A 63 -4.55 10.18 -12.22
N LEU A 64 -3.93 9.97 -11.06
CA LEU A 64 -2.85 10.82 -10.60
C LEU A 64 -1.55 10.46 -11.32
N HIS A 65 -0.57 11.35 -11.23
CA HIS A 65 0.76 11.13 -11.81
C HIS A 65 1.45 9.95 -11.14
N PHE A 66 1.97 9.03 -11.95
CA PHE A 66 2.83 7.95 -11.48
C PHE A 66 4.20 8.49 -11.07
N THR A 67 4.71 8.00 -9.95
CA THR A 67 6.07 8.29 -9.50
C THR A 67 6.83 7.00 -9.34
N CYS A 68 8.08 6.99 -9.80
CA CYS A 68 9.04 5.94 -9.51
C CYS A 68 10.22 6.56 -8.77
N ASN A 69 10.66 5.91 -7.71
CA ASN A 69 11.74 6.33 -6.85
C ASN A 69 12.77 5.20 -6.80
N GLU A 70 14.02 5.58 -6.56
CA GLU A 70 15.16 4.69 -6.62
C GLU A 70 16.11 4.99 -5.45
N SER A 71 16.67 3.93 -4.87
CA SER A 71 17.66 3.96 -3.80
C SER A 71 18.92 4.72 -4.25
N ARG A 72 19.10 5.93 -3.72
CA ARG A 72 20.25 6.79 -4.00
C ARG A 72 20.41 7.86 -2.92
N ASP A 73 21.66 8.17 -2.56
CA ASP A 73 21.99 9.27 -1.64
C ASP A 73 21.28 9.16 -0.28
N GLY A 74 21.23 7.94 0.29
CA GLY A 74 20.65 7.71 1.62
C GLY A 74 19.13 7.63 1.67
N ALA A 75 18.44 7.57 0.53
CA ALA A 75 16.97 7.61 0.45
C ALA A 75 16.43 7.10 -0.90
N LEU A 76 15.12 6.91 -0.99
CA LEU A 76 14.40 6.71 -2.25
C LEU A 76 14.14 8.09 -2.88
N ARG A 77 14.79 8.33 -4.03
CA ARG A 77 14.72 9.59 -4.76
C ARG A 77 13.91 9.43 -6.03
N LYS A 78 13.07 10.40 -6.36
CA LYS A 78 12.32 10.38 -7.61
C LYS A 78 13.25 10.24 -8.83
N ILE A 79 12.92 9.32 -9.72
CA ILE A 79 13.58 9.13 -11.01
C ILE A 79 13.11 10.22 -11.98
N THR A 80 14.07 10.89 -12.61
CA THR A 80 13.81 11.81 -13.72
C THR A 80 13.89 11.05 -15.03
N MET A 81 12.74 10.91 -15.70
CA MET A 81 12.68 10.21 -16.98
C MET A 81 13.24 11.06 -18.13
N PRO A 82 13.92 10.44 -19.12
CA PRO A 82 14.29 11.13 -20.35
C PRO A 82 13.07 11.66 -21.09
N SER A 83 13.27 12.75 -21.84
CA SER A 83 12.19 13.32 -22.64
C SER A 83 11.70 12.33 -23.71
N GLY A 84 10.38 12.18 -23.83
CA GLY A 84 9.72 11.20 -24.70
C GLY A 84 9.61 9.80 -24.10
N ARG A 85 10.19 9.57 -22.91
CA ARG A 85 10.13 8.30 -22.16
C ARG A 85 9.46 8.47 -20.80
N GLU A 86 8.77 9.58 -20.57
CA GLU A 86 8.09 9.86 -19.30
C GLU A 86 6.96 8.85 -19.04
N PHE A 87 6.67 8.59 -17.77
CA PHE A 87 5.54 7.76 -17.38
C PHE A 87 4.20 8.40 -17.73
N PHE A 88 3.17 7.56 -17.92
CA PHE A 88 1.87 8.04 -18.36
C PHE A 88 1.27 9.06 -17.38
N ARG A 89 0.87 10.21 -17.91
CA ARG A 89 0.04 11.20 -17.23
C ARG A 89 -1.16 11.52 -18.12
N GLY A 90 -2.35 11.22 -17.63
CA GLY A 90 -3.59 11.42 -18.36
C GLY A 90 -4.72 10.58 -17.79
N PRO A 91 -5.90 10.60 -18.41
CA PRO A 91 -7.02 9.76 -18.00
C PRO A 91 -6.75 8.28 -18.30
N VAL A 92 -7.28 7.41 -17.45
CA VAL A 92 -7.28 5.96 -17.64
C VAL A 92 -8.68 5.46 -17.95
N LEU A 93 -8.80 4.27 -18.49
CA LEU A 93 -10.06 3.55 -18.66
C LEU A 93 -9.97 2.25 -17.87
N THR A 94 -10.93 2.04 -16.98
CA THR A 94 -11.08 0.80 -16.22
C THR A 94 -12.19 -0.06 -16.81
N THR A 95 -11.92 -1.31 -17.11
CA THR A 95 -12.90 -2.29 -17.60
C THR A 95 -12.83 -3.59 -16.83
N VAL A 96 -13.98 -4.26 -16.70
CA VAL A 96 -14.07 -5.66 -16.29
C VAL A 96 -14.82 -6.41 -17.39
N ALA A 97 -14.16 -7.35 -18.05
CA ALA A 97 -14.75 -8.19 -19.09
C ALA A 97 -13.96 -9.50 -19.17
N ASP A 98 -14.63 -10.60 -19.50
CA ASP A 98 -14.00 -11.91 -19.73
C ASP A 98 -13.02 -12.30 -18.59
N ASP A 99 -13.50 -12.21 -17.34
CA ASP A 99 -12.74 -12.50 -16.11
C ASP A 99 -11.42 -11.73 -15.99
N THR A 100 -11.35 -10.55 -16.61
CA THR A 100 -10.18 -9.67 -16.60
C THR A 100 -10.55 -8.29 -16.10
N TYR A 101 -9.89 -7.85 -15.02
CA TYR A 101 -9.87 -6.46 -14.61
C TYR A 101 -8.71 -5.76 -15.32
N ARG A 102 -9.00 -4.68 -16.05
CA ARG A 102 -8.02 -3.95 -16.83
C ARG A 102 -8.13 -2.45 -16.58
N MET A 103 -6.99 -1.80 -16.39
CA MET A 103 -6.82 -0.37 -16.52
C MET A 103 -5.83 -0.08 -17.62
N THR A 104 -6.17 0.85 -18.50
CA THR A 104 -5.28 1.29 -19.57
C THR A 104 -5.28 2.81 -19.64
N SER A 105 -4.16 3.41 -20.05
CA SER A 105 -4.15 4.77 -20.57
C SER A 105 -5.22 4.90 -21.67
N LYS A 106 -6.03 5.98 -21.63
CA LYS A 106 -6.86 6.32 -22.78
C LYS A 106 -5.97 6.65 -23.98
N PRO A 107 -6.41 6.38 -25.22
CA PRO A 107 -5.70 6.79 -26.43
C PRO A 107 -5.31 8.27 -26.38
N ALA A 108 -4.10 8.58 -26.83
CA ALA A 108 -3.54 9.92 -26.72
C ALA A 108 -4.30 10.90 -27.62
N GLU A 109 -5.19 11.69 -27.01
CA GLU A 109 -5.65 12.93 -27.60
C GLU A 109 -4.62 14.03 -27.31
N ALA A 110 -4.21 14.77 -28.35
CA ALA A 110 -3.19 15.80 -28.22
C ALA A 110 -3.59 16.84 -27.15
N GLY A 111 -2.75 17.00 -26.12
CA GLY A 111 -2.98 17.90 -24.99
C GLY A 111 -3.74 17.30 -23.80
N TYR A 112 -4.23 16.05 -23.90
CA TYR A 112 -4.95 15.36 -22.82
C TYR A 112 -4.11 14.33 -22.05
N SER A 113 -3.06 13.79 -22.69
CA SER A 113 -2.15 12.83 -22.08
C SER A 113 -0.71 13.02 -22.54
N THR A 114 0.26 12.65 -21.69
CA THR A 114 1.69 12.66 -21.99
C THR A 114 2.36 11.39 -21.48
N GLY A 115 3.53 11.08 -22.03
CA GLY A 115 4.33 9.92 -21.62
C GLY A 115 3.92 8.64 -22.36
N GLN A 116 4.59 7.55 -21.99
CA GLN A 116 4.39 6.23 -22.57
C GLN A 116 3.04 5.63 -22.13
N PRO A 117 2.45 4.68 -22.89
CA PRO A 117 1.21 4.02 -22.50
C PRO A 117 1.32 3.29 -21.16
N PHE A 118 0.22 3.27 -20.40
CA PHE A 118 0.10 2.53 -19.15
C PHE A 118 -0.91 1.39 -19.33
N GLU A 119 -0.62 0.21 -18.81
CA GLU A 119 -1.58 -0.88 -18.66
C GLU A 119 -1.37 -1.62 -17.33
N LEU A 120 -2.46 -1.93 -16.64
CA LEU A 120 -2.54 -3.00 -15.67
C LEU A 120 -3.67 -3.94 -16.07
N ALA A 121 -3.40 -5.24 -16.12
CA ALA A 121 -4.42 -6.26 -16.33
C ALA A 121 -4.23 -7.37 -15.31
N ARG A 122 -5.32 -7.86 -14.72
CA ARG A 122 -5.30 -9.04 -13.86
C ARG A 122 -6.48 -9.95 -14.12
N THR A 123 -6.27 -11.22 -13.86
CA THR A 123 -7.32 -12.20 -13.62
C THR A 123 -7.46 -12.43 -12.11
N ASP A 124 -8.02 -13.56 -11.71
CA ASP A 124 -8.11 -13.98 -10.31
C ASP A 124 -6.75 -14.45 -9.75
N SER A 125 -5.81 -14.82 -10.64
CA SER A 125 -4.53 -15.44 -10.27
C SER A 125 -3.30 -14.78 -10.89
N GLU A 126 -3.42 -14.08 -12.02
CA GLU A 126 -2.30 -13.49 -12.75
C GLU A 126 -2.43 -11.98 -12.87
N LEU A 127 -1.29 -11.30 -12.97
CA LEU A 127 -1.20 -9.87 -13.19
C LEU A 127 -0.14 -9.52 -14.24
N ARG A 128 -0.43 -8.49 -15.04
CA ARG A 128 0.49 -7.80 -15.95
C ARG A 128 0.44 -6.30 -15.68
N TYR A 129 1.60 -5.66 -15.68
CA TYR A 129 1.74 -4.23 -15.44
C TYR A 129 2.80 -3.65 -16.36
N HIS A 130 2.43 -2.64 -17.14
CA HIS A 130 3.31 -1.94 -18.08
C HIS A 130 3.23 -0.41 -17.88
N GLU A 131 4.37 0.24 -17.82
CA GLU A 131 4.53 1.69 -18.02
C GLU A 131 5.51 1.90 -19.18
N GLY A 132 4.98 1.81 -20.40
CA GLY A 132 5.78 1.75 -21.61
C GLY A 132 6.81 0.63 -21.58
N ASP A 133 7.99 0.91 -22.11
CA ASP A 133 9.11 -0.04 -22.14
C ASP A 133 9.92 -0.04 -20.82
N GLU A 134 9.68 0.92 -19.93
CA GLU A 134 10.50 1.15 -18.74
C GLU A 134 10.20 0.17 -17.63
N LEU A 135 8.92 -0.14 -17.41
CA LEU A 135 8.50 -1.05 -16.37
C LEU A 135 7.57 -2.07 -17.02
N GLN A 136 8.01 -3.32 -17.08
CA GLN A 136 7.24 -4.42 -17.63
C GLN A 136 7.29 -5.58 -16.65
N PHE A 137 6.17 -5.84 -15.98
CA PHE A 137 6.09 -6.86 -14.94
C PHE A 137 4.94 -7.82 -15.22
N SER A 138 5.18 -9.08 -14.89
CA SER A 138 4.14 -10.09 -14.78
C SER A 138 4.28 -10.80 -13.44
N GLY A 139 3.17 -11.34 -12.93
CA GLY A 139 3.21 -12.02 -11.65
C GLY A 139 1.97 -12.84 -11.36
N ARG A 140 2.02 -13.51 -10.22
CA ARG A 140 0.90 -14.26 -9.68
C ARG A 140 0.42 -13.62 -8.39
N ARG A 141 -0.88 -13.72 -8.12
CA ARG A 141 -1.42 -13.41 -6.79
C ARG A 141 -0.78 -14.34 -5.76
N ILE A 142 -0.51 -13.79 -4.59
CA ILE A 142 -0.06 -14.52 -3.41
C ILE A 142 -1.03 -14.26 -2.27
N GLY A 143 -1.38 -15.32 -1.54
CA GLY A 143 -2.30 -15.22 -0.42
C GLY A 143 -3.72 -14.75 -0.79
N PRO A 144 -4.58 -14.62 0.23
CA PRO A 144 -5.98 -14.26 0.03
C PRO A 144 -6.12 -12.77 -0.22
N GLY A 145 -7.28 -12.34 -0.70
CA GLY A 145 -7.62 -10.92 -0.65
C GLY A 145 -7.84 -10.48 0.79
N MET A 146 -7.26 -9.34 1.18
CA MET A 146 -7.48 -8.72 2.49
C MET A 146 -8.61 -7.72 2.43
N GLN A 147 -9.45 -7.67 3.45
CA GLN A 147 -10.44 -6.61 3.63
C GLN A 147 -10.51 -6.11 5.08
N VAL A 148 -10.72 -4.80 5.22
CA VAL A 148 -10.96 -4.12 6.49
C VAL A 148 -12.15 -3.20 6.33
N TYR A 149 -13.20 -3.44 7.11
CA TYR A 149 -14.36 -2.56 7.19
C TYR A 149 -14.39 -1.83 8.54
N VAL A 150 -14.53 -0.51 8.50
CA VAL A 150 -14.68 0.34 9.68
C VAL A 150 -16.06 0.98 9.64
N PRO A 151 -17.02 0.50 10.44
CA PRO A 151 -18.33 1.13 10.58
C PRO A 151 -18.25 2.38 11.49
N SER A 152 -17.36 3.34 11.21
CA SER A 152 -17.25 4.58 12.02
C SER A 152 -18.16 5.67 11.47
N GLY A 153 -18.90 6.36 12.35
CA GLY A 153 -20.02 7.25 12.08
C GLY A 153 -20.08 7.92 10.68
N PRO A 154 -19.63 9.19 10.53
CA PRO A 154 -19.76 9.93 9.26
C PRO A 154 -18.77 9.50 8.17
N THR A 155 -17.78 8.68 8.50
CA THR A 155 -16.61 8.36 7.66
C THR A 155 -16.34 6.84 7.64
N PRO A 156 -17.33 5.99 7.31
CA PRO A 156 -17.10 4.56 7.19
C PRO A 156 -16.07 4.27 6.09
N LEU A 157 -15.27 3.23 6.29
CA LEU A 157 -14.23 2.80 5.35
C LEU A 157 -14.42 1.33 5.02
N LEU A 158 -14.37 0.97 3.75
CA LEU A 158 -13.95 -0.36 3.35
C LEU A 158 -12.63 -0.23 2.58
N TYR A 159 -11.63 -0.97 3.01
CA TYR A 159 -10.36 -1.08 2.32
C TYR A 159 -10.13 -2.54 1.93
N THR A 160 -9.64 -2.77 0.72
CA THR A 160 -9.23 -4.10 0.26
C THR A 160 -7.83 -4.04 -0.34
N SER A 161 -7.07 -5.13 -0.21
CA SER A 161 -5.72 -5.25 -0.75
C SER A 161 -5.50 -6.63 -1.36
N LEU A 162 -4.88 -6.64 -2.54
CA LEU A 162 -4.36 -7.83 -3.21
C LEU A 162 -2.86 -7.68 -3.41
N GLN A 163 -2.11 -8.75 -3.19
CA GLN A 163 -0.67 -8.75 -3.41
C GLN A 163 -0.24 -9.77 -4.45
N HIS A 164 0.74 -9.39 -5.26
CA HIS A 164 1.29 -10.22 -6.33
C HIS A 164 2.80 -10.30 -6.20
N ARG A 165 3.35 -11.51 -6.35
CA ARG A 165 4.80 -11.68 -6.56
C ARG A 165 5.08 -11.48 -8.02
N VAL A 166 5.91 -10.48 -8.35
CA VAL A 166 6.14 -10.04 -9.73
C VAL A 166 7.60 -10.13 -10.14
N SER A 167 7.82 -10.40 -11.42
CA SER A 167 9.13 -10.35 -12.07
C SER A 167 9.00 -9.79 -13.48
N GLY A 168 10.07 -9.22 -14.00
CA GLY A 168 10.11 -8.71 -15.35
C GLY A 168 11.33 -7.83 -15.58
N THR A 169 11.11 -6.68 -16.21
CA THR A 169 12.17 -5.73 -16.51
C THR A 169 11.85 -4.32 -16.00
N ALA A 170 12.83 -3.69 -15.37
CA ALA A 170 12.81 -2.28 -15.02
C ALA A 170 14.02 -1.58 -15.66
N PHE A 171 13.77 -0.51 -16.41
CA PHE A 171 14.79 0.30 -17.09
C PHE A 171 15.74 -0.55 -17.96
N GLY A 172 15.20 -1.61 -18.58
CA GLY A 172 15.95 -2.56 -19.41
C GLY A 172 16.72 -3.64 -18.65
N MET A 173 16.62 -3.70 -17.32
CA MET A 173 17.28 -4.69 -16.47
C MET A 173 16.27 -5.69 -15.88
N PRO A 174 16.65 -6.95 -15.64
CA PRO A 174 15.84 -7.87 -14.85
C PRO A 174 15.50 -7.25 -13.49
N ALA A 175 14.26 -7.42 -13.06
CA ALA A 175 13.77 -6.92 -11.78
C ALA A 175 12.74 -7.86 -11.17
N GLU A 176 12.69 -7.89 -9.84
CA GLU A 176 11.76 -8.72 -9.09
C GLU A 176 11.30 -8.03 -7.80
N GLY A 177 10.06 -8.33 -7.40
CA GLY A 177 9.46 -7.68 -6.25
C GLY A 177 8.02 -8.08 -6.00
N PHE A 178 7.27 -7.17 -5.40
CA PHE A 178 5.84 -7.31 -5.14
C PHE A 178 5.05 -6.13 -5.72
N LEU A 179 3.83 -6.41 -6.14
CA LEU A 179 2.85 -5.40 -6.52
C LEU A 179 1.59 -5.53 -5.66
N TRP A 180 1.21 -4.44 -5.02
CA TRP A 180 -0.07 -4.30 -4.32
C TRP A 180 -1.11 -3.65 -5.21
N LEU A 181 -2.34 -4.11 -5.09
CA LEU A 181 -3.53 -3.50 -5.65
C LEU A 181 -4.50 -3.24 -4.51
N ASP A 182 -4.53 -1.98 -4.10
CA ASP A 182 -5.31 -1.53 -2.96
C ASP A 182 -6.51 -0.72 -3.44
N GLN A 183 -7.67 -0.98 -2.87
CA GLN A 183 -8.89 -0.22 -3.15
C GLN A 183 -9.47 0.33 -1.86
N CYS A 184 -9.88 1.58 -1.92
CA CYS A 184 -10.49 2.27 -0.79
C CYS A 184 -11.85 2.81 -1.19
N TYR A 185 -12.86 2.38 -0.43
CA TYR A 185 -14.25 2.74 -0.58
C TYR A 185 -14.62 3.67 0.58
N LEU A 186 -15.02 4.89 0.24
CA LEU A 186 -15.32 5.97 1.18
C LEU A 186 -16.65 6.63 0.82
N PRO A 187 -17.23 7.42 1.74
CA PRO A 187 -18.42 8.21 1.44
C PRO A 187 -18.16 9.21 0.30
N PRO A 188 -19.19 9.57 -0.49
CA PRO A 188 -19.08 10.61 -1.50
C PRO A 188 -18.51 11.91 -0.94
N GLY A 189 -17.52 12.49 -1.64
CA GLY A 189 -16.83 13.72 -1.21
C GLY A 189 -15.66 13.51 -0.25
N VAL A 190 -15.43 12.28 0.23
CA VAL A 190 -14.31 11.92 1.09
C VAL A 190 -13.21 11.25 0.26
N THR A 191 -11.98 11.73 0.42
CA THR A 191 -10.76 11.14 -0.12
C THR A 191 -9.90 10.65 1.04
N TRP A 192 -8.97 9.73 0.76
CA TRP A 192 -8.06 9.24 1.78
C TRP A 192 -7.38 10.37 2.57
N ARG A 193 -6.72 11.29 1.85
CA ARG A 193 -5.99 12.42 2.46
C ARG A 193 -6.89 13.41 3.22
N ASN A 194 -8.21 13.44 2.96
CA ASN A 194 -9.13 14.33 3.67
C ASN A 194 -9.93 13.63 4.78
N SER A 195 -9.85 12.31 4.87
CA SER A 195 -10.49 11.49 5.90
C SER A 195 -9.89 11.71 7.29
N ASP A 196 -10.63 11.31 8.31
CA ASP A 196 -10.18 11.24 9.70
C ASP A 196 -9.10 10.18 9.93
N TYR A 197 -9.10 9.09 9.14
CA TYR A 197 -8.01 8.10 9.10
C TYR A 197 -6.66 8.78 8.90
N PHE A 198 -6.49 9.41 7.74
CA PHE A 198 -5.24 10.05 7.38
C PHE A 198 -4.90 11.27 8.26
N LYS A 199 -5.92 11.95 8.81
CA LYS A 199 -5.71 13.18 9.59
C LYS A 199 -5.43 12.95 11.06
N GLY A 200 -5.60 11.74 11.58
CA GLY A 200 -5.25 11.51 12.98
C GLY A 200 -5.50 10.17 13.62
N VAL A 201 -6.35 9.27 13.07
CA VAL A 201 -6.53 7.94 13.70
C VAL A 201 -5.52 6.91 13.20
N GLU A 202 -4.98 7.06 12.00
CA GLU A 202 -3.85 6.26 11.56
C GLU A 202 -2.55 6.79 12.18
N LEU A 203 -1.80 5.89 12.82
CA LEU A 203 -0.51 6.23 13.44
C LEU A 203 0.63 5.60 12.66
N ALA A 204 0.49 4.32 12.32
CA ALA A 204 1.36 3.64 11.37
C ALA A 204 0.60 2.57 10.58
N TRP A 205 0.80 2.50 9.27
CA TRP A 205 0.30 1.43 8.42
C TRP A 205 1.45 0.78 7.65
N THR A 206 1.64 -0.52 7.86
CA THR A 206 2.73 -1.33 7.31
C THR A 206 2.24 -2.51 6.48
N PRO A 207 1.89 -2.34 5.19
CA PRO A 207 1.88 -3.46 4.24
C PRO A 207 3.28 -4.09 4.12
N PHE A 208 3.33 -5.41 3.89
CA PHE A 208 4.59 -6.11 3.67
C PHE A 208 4.44 -7.39 2.84
N GLY A 209 5.55 -7.79 2.25
CA GLY A 209 5.74 -9.10 1.63
C GLY A 209 7.17 -9.53 1.80
N THR A 210 7.38 -10.78 2.20
CA THR A 210 8.72 -11.38 2.33
C THR A 210 8.69 -12.79 1.75
N GLU A 211 9.55 -13.04 0.77
CA GLU A 211 9.91 -14.35 0.28
C GLU A 211 11.22 -14.79 0.95
N TYR A 212 11.24 -16.02 1.44
CA TYR A 212 12.39 -16.63 2.11
C TYR A 212 13.11 -17.64 1.20
N SER A 213 14.34 -17.99 1.56
CA SER A 213 15.19 -18.90 0.79
C SER A 213 14.68 -20.34 0.70
N ASP A 214 13.73 -20.73 1.56
CA ASP A 214 13.00 -22.00 1.47
C ASP A 214 11.79 -21.95 0.53
N GLY A 215 11.53 -20.79 -0.10
CA GLY A 215 10.41 -20.55 -1.01
C GLY A 215 9.10 -20.16 -0.31
N SER A 216 9.08 -20.12 1.02
CA SER A 216 7.90 -19.63 1.76
C SER A 216 7.74 -18.13 1.59
N ILE A 217 6.49 -17.66 1.60
CA ILE A 217 6.15 -16.24 1.52
C ILE A 217 5.23 -15.90 2.68
N GLU A 218 5.50 -14.79 3.37
CA GLU A 218 4.57 -14.13 4.27
C GLU A 218 4.19 -12.77 3.72
N MET A 219 2.92 -12.42 3.85
CA MET A 219 2.33 -11.20 3.31
C MET A 219 1.28 -10.66 4.26
N GLY A 220 1.00 -9.37 4.18
CA GLY A 220 -0.03 -8.79 5.02
C GLY A 220 0.07 -7.30 5.22
N HIS A 221 -0.80 -6.80 6.09
CA HIS A 221 -0.82 -5.42 6.56
C HIS A 221 -0.88 -5.45 8.09
N ILE A 222 -0.10 -4.58 8.75
CA ILE A 222 -0.25 -4.25 10.16
C ILE A 222 -0.56 -2.76 10.26
N CYS A 223 -1.67 -2.40 10.88
CA CYS A 223 -2.04 -1.04 11.16
C CYS A 223 -2.17 -0.83 12.68
N TYR A 224 -1.32 0.07 13.17
CA TYR A 224 -1.42 0.64 14.50
C TYR A 224 -2.10 1.99 14.41
N GLY A 225 -3.20 2.16 15.14
CA GLY A 225 -3.99 3.37 15.12
C GLY A 225 -4.55 3.76 16.49
N ALA A 226 -5.00 5.00 16.55
CA ALA A 226 -5.69 5.56 17.69
C ALA A 226 -7.19 5.23 17.66
N ASP A 227 -7.83 5.33 18.82
CA ASP A 227 -9.29 5.28 18.97
C ASP A 227 -9.96 4.10 18.22
N GLY A 228 -9.36 2.91 18.32
CA GLY A 228 -9.92 1.66 17.78
C GLY A 228 -9.52 1.31 16.34
N PHE A 229 -8.83 2.19 15.60
CA PHE A 229 -8.37 1.95 14.23
C PHE A 229 -7.14 1.03 14.17
N ASN A 230 -7.25 -0.18 14.70
CA ASN A 230 -6.19 -1.17 14.73
C ASN A 230 -6.61 -2.38 13.90
N PHE A 231 -5.71 -2.90 13.06
CA PHE A 231 -5.97 -4.15 12.37
C PHE A 231 -4.69 -4.82 11.92
N SER A 232 -4.74 -6.14 11.80
CA SER A 232 -3.74 -6.89 11.08
C SER A 232 -4.39 -8.03 10.31
N LEU A 233 -3.91 -8.21 9.09
CA LEU A 233 -4.06 -9.46 8.37
C LEU A 233 -2.67 -9.90 7.94
N ILE A 234 -2.30 -11.12 8.32
CA ILE A 234 -1.06 -11.76 7.91
C ILE A 234 -1.41 -13.15 7.40
N ALA A 235 -0.91 -13.47 6.22
CA ALA A 235 -1.11 -14.76 5.60
C ALA A 235 0.18 -15.25 4.95
N THR A 236 0.22 -16.54 4.66
CA THR A 236 1.22 -17.13 3.79
C THR A 236 0.87 -16.90 2.32
N GLY A 237 1.85 -17.07 1.43
CA GLY A 237 1.64 -16.97 -0.02
C GLY A 237 0.73 -18.07 -0.62
N ASP A 238 0.35 -19.09 0.15
CA ASP A 238 -0.53 -20.22 -0.19
C ASP A 238 -1.86 -20.19 0.59
N ASP A 239 -2.34 -18.99 0.90
CA ASP A 239 -3.68 -18.71 1.45
C ASP A 239 -3.91 -19.09 2.93
N GLN A 240 -2.89 -19.56 3.66
CA GLN A 240 -3.03 -19.79 5.10
C GLN A 240 -3.02 -18.47 5.86
N VAL A 241 -4.15 -18.12 6.48
CA VAL A 241 -4.26 -16.98 7.39
C VAL A 241 -3.54 -17.28 8.70
N LEU A 242 -2.52 -16.48 9.02
CA LEU A 242 -1.77 -16.53 10.28
C LEU A 242 -2.38 -15.61 11.33
N HIS A 243 -2.78 -14.40 10.93
CA HIS A 243 -3.44 -13.40 11.77
C HIS A 243 -4.56 -12.72 11.00
N CYS A 244 -5.68 -12.44 11.66
CA CYS A 244 -6.81 -11.69 11.12
C CYS A 244 -7.57 -11.07 12.30
N THR A 245 -7.13 -9.90 12.72
CA THR A 245 -7.45 -9.37 14.05
C THR A 245 -7.50 -7.85 14.09
N SER A 246 -8.19 -7.32 15.10
CA SER A 246 -8.13 -5.90 15.49
C SER A 246 -7.22 -5.68 16.71
N ASP A 247 -6.64 -6.74 17.27
CA ASP A 247 -5.74 -6.70 18.42
C ASP A 247 -4.31 -6.43 17.95
N VAL A 248 -4.02 -5.14 17.79
CA VAL A 248 -2.70 -4.64 17.38
C VAL A 248 -2.25 -3.55 18.35
N ALA A 249 -1.02 -3.66 18.80
CA ALA A 249 -0.31 -2.61 19.52
C ALA A 249 1.06 -2.36 18.89
N ALA A 250 1.69 -1.23 19.22
CA ALA A 250 3.07 -0.94 18.86
C ALA A 250 3.86 -0.48 20.08
N ARG A 251 5.16 -0.78 20.10
CA ARG A 251 6.09 -0.38 21.17
C ARG A 251 7.50 -0.14 20.64
N ASP A 252 8.32 0.47 21.49
CA ASP A 252 9.73 0.78 21.22
C ASP A 252 9.94 1.48 19.87
N ILE A 253 9.05 2.42 19.55
CA ILE A 253 9.09 3.17 18.29
C ILE A 253 10.29 4.10 18.29
N LYS A 254 11.21 3.90 17.36
CA LYS A 254 12.44 4.68 17.17
C LYS A 254 12.35 5.50 15.90
N TYR A 255 12.89 6.71 16.00
CA TYR A 255 12.87 7.73 14.97
C TYR A 255 14.30 8.09 14.62
N ARG A 256 14.56 8.24 13.32
CA ARG A 256 15.77 8.91 12.83
C ARG A 256 15.73 10.40 13.23
N PRO A 257 16.87 11.12 13.22
CA PRO A 257 16.92 12.55 13.53
C PRO A 257 16.01 13.43 12.65
N ASP A 258 15.73 12.98 11.42
CA ASP A 258 14.84 13.62 10.45
C ASP A 258 13.38 13.17 10.56
N THR A 259 13.03 12.50 11.66
CA THR A 259 11.70 11.98 12.05
C THR A 259 11.18 10.79 11.23
N PHE A 260 11.93 10.29 10.25
CA PHE A 260 11.56 9.05 9.58
C PHE A 260 11.60 7.87 10.57
N PRO A 261 10.73 6.86 10.39
CA PRO A 261 10.76 5.66 11.22
C PRO A 261 12.09 4.93 11.03
N GLU A 262 12.71 4.50 12.13
CA GLU A 262 13.94 3.71 12.12
C GLU A 262 13.63 2.24 12.44
N HIS A 263 12.83 2.02 13.47
CA HIS A 263 12.59 0.70 14.05
C HIS A 263 11.34 0.73 14.93
N MET A 264 10.56 -0.34 14.95
CA MET A 264 9.46 -0.52 15.91
C MET A 264 9.07 -1.99 16.04
N TYR A 265 8.44 -2.33 17.16
CA TYR A 265 7.73 -3.60 17.31
C TYR A 265 6.22 -3.39 17.21
N TYR A 266 5.56 -4.32 16.52
CA TYR A 266 4.12 -4.53 16.60
C TYR A 266 3.86 -5.78 17.43
N GLU A 267 2.81 -5.76 18.24
CA GLU A 267 2.22 -6.95 18.84
C GLU A 267 0.91 -7.24 18.12
N VAL A 268 0.77 -8.42 17.52
CA VAL A 268 -0.41 -8.86 16.77
C VAL A 268 -0.89 -10.18 17.36
N ASP A 269 -2.10 -10.21 17.95
CA ASP A 269 -2.62 -11.37 18.69
C ASP A 269 -1.59 -11.95 19.70
N GLY A 270 -0.87 -11.08 20.41
CA GLY A 270 0.17 -11.46 21.36
C GLY A 270 1.47 -11.99 20.74
N VAL A 271 1.64 -11.88 19.42
CA VAL A 271 2.87 -12.24 18.69
C VAL A 271 3.63 -10.98 18.31
N ASP A 272 4.91 -10.92 18.67
CA ASP A 272 5.78 -9.81 18.30
C ASP A 272 6.20 -9.89 16.82
N TRP A 273 6.11 -8.76 16.14
CA TRP A 273 6.62 -8.49 14.80
C TRP A 273 7.54 -7.28 14.86
N GLU A 274 8.66 -7.34 14.15
CA GLU A 274 9.70 -6.32 14.12
C GLU A 274 9.74 -5.68 12.74
N TRP A 275 9.60 -4.35 12.70
CA TRP A 275 9.86 -3.56 11.50
C TRP A 275 11.17 -2.78 11.67
N SER A 276 11.97 -2.72 10.61
CA SER A 276 13.17 -1.89 10.56
C SER A 276 13.30 -1.23 9.20
N ALA A 277 13.68 0.04 9.17
CA ALA A 277 13.96 0.75 7.93
C ALA A 277 15.18 0.14 7.22
N VAL A 278 15.14 0.07 5.89
CA VAL A 278 16.35 -0.20 5.10
C VAL A 278 17.17 1.09 4.93
N ASP A 279 18.47 0.98 4.63
CA ASP A 279 19.40 2.12 4.60
C ASP A 279 18.85 3.30 3.79
N ASP A 280 18.48 3.06 2.54
CA ASP A 280 17.92 4.04 1.60
C ASP A 280 16.38 4.06 1.59
N GLY A 281 15.71 3.52 2.61
CA GLY A 281 14.25 3.31 2.58
C GLY A 281 13.41 4.58 2.67
N ALA A 282 13.95 5.69 3.16
CA ALA A 282 13.18 6.92 3.39
C ALA A 282 12.67 7.54 2.07
N LEU A 283 11.41 7.99 2.03
CA LEU A 283 10.78 8.68 0.89
C LEU A 283 10.54 10.17 1.18
N PRO A 284 11.59 11.02 1.12
CA PRO A 284 11.49 12.45 1.41
C PRO A 284 10.54 13.21 0.48
N ASP A 285 10.43 12.80 -0.79
CA ASP A 285 9.56 13.46 -1.76
C ASP A 285 8.07 13.19 -1.51
N GLN A 286 7.74 12.21 -0.66
CA GLN A 286 6.36 11.94 -0.22
C GLN A 286 6.02 12.56 1.14
N ALA A 287 7.01 13.11 1.86
CA ALA A 287 6.79 13.75 3.14
C ALA A 287 5.83 14.95 2.99
N SER A 288 4.90 15.12 3.93
CA SER A 288 3.94 16.22 3.90
C SER A 288 3.94 17.02 5.20
N GLY A 289 3.78 18.35 5.08
CA GLY A 289 3.82 19.29 6.20
C GLY A 289 5.14 19.29 6.98
N HIS A 290 5.30 20.21 7.93
CA HIS A 290 6.40 20.18 8.91
C HIS A 290 6.28 18.92 9.80
N ASP A 291 6.70 17.77 9.29
CA ASP A 291 6.79 16.48 9.99
C ASP A 291 5.49 15.69 10.16
N PHE A 292 4.40 16.07 9.49
CA PHE A 292 3.10 15.42 9.66
C PHE A 292 3.10 13.96 9.19
N TYR A 293 3.66 13.69 8.02
CA TYR A 293 3.69 12.37 7.39
C TYR A 293 5.11 12.01 6.96
N ARG A 294 5.47 10.75 7.20
CA ARG A 294 6.69 10.10 6.79
C ARG A 294 6.36 8.75 6.19
N SER A 295 7.14 8.35 5.21
CA SER A 295 7.04 7.02 4.64
C SER A 295 8.40 6.43 4.36
N SER A 296 8.58 5.16 4.69
CA SER A 296 9.83 4.45 4.47
C SER A 296 9.58 3.04 3.99
N GLU A 297 10.44 2.56 3.10
CA GLU A 297 10.64 1.13 2.89
C GLU A 297 11.44 0.53 4.05
N GLY A 298 11.12 -0.73 4.35
CA GLY A 298 11.70 -1.46 5.46
C GLY A 298 11.58 -2.97 5.29
N TYR A 299 11.79 -3.66 6.40
CA TYR A 299 11.64 -5.09 6.51
C TYR A 299 10.80 -5.42 7.74
N LEU A 300 9.58 -5.92 7.50
CA LEU A 300 8.71 -6.47 8.53
C LEU A 300 8.86 -7.99 8.59
N ARG A 301 9.03 -8.51 9.80
CA ARG A 301 9.16 -9.95 10.06
C ARG A 301 8.66 -10.29 11.46
N ARG A 302 8.35 -11.56 11.71
CA ARG A 302 8.14 -12.04 13.08
C ARG A 302 9.41 -11.82 13.91
N ALA A 303 9.27 -11.40 15.17
CA ALA A 303 10.41 -11.25 16.06
C ALA A 303 11.11 -12.62 16.26
N GLY A 304 12.43 -12.62 16.11
CA GLY A 304 13.23 -13.85 16.15
C GLY A 304 13.21 -14.69 14.87
N GLU A 305 12.68 -14.17 13.77
CA GLU A 305 12.79 -14.82 12.44
C GLU A 305 14.25 -15.10 12.08
N THR A 306 14.51 -16.30 11.54
CA THR A 306 15.86 -16.78 11.20
C THR A 306 16.01 -17.21 9.74
N ARG A 307 14.90 -17.40 9.01
CA ARG A 307 14.90 -17.68 7.57
C ARG A 307 15.56 -16.50 6.84
N THR A 308 16.34 -16.83 5.82
CA THR A 308 17.01 -15.81 5.01
C THR A 308 16.02 -15.20 4.02
N PRO A 309 15.73 -13.90 4.06
CA PRO A 309 14.88 -13.26 3.07
C PRO A 309 15.61 -13.17 1.73
N VAL A 310 14.90 -13.43 0.63
CA VAL A 310 15.40 -13.31 -0.75
C VAL A 310 14.83 -12.05 -1.37
N VAL A 311 13.51 -11.86 -1.27
CA VAL A 311 12.81 -10.65 -1.71
C VAL A 311 11.94 -10.17 -0.58
N TYR A 312 12.06 -8.91 -0.20
CA TYR A 312 11.22 -8.31 0.83
C TYR A 312 10.97 -6.85 0.56
N HIS A 313 9.77 -6.42 0.95
CA HIS A 313 9.31 -5.05 0.88
C HIS A 313 8.37 -4.79 2.04
N SER A 314 8.42 -3.58 2.59
CA SER A 314 7.50 -3.16 3.62
C SER A 314 7.42 -1.64 3.64
N TYR A 315 6.34 -1.10 3.10
CA TYR A 315 6.06 0.32 3.11
C TYR A 315 5.44 0.69 4.45
N ASN A 316 6.02 1.65 5.17
CA ASN A 316 5.49 2.13 6.44
C ASN A 316 4.98 3.56 6.26
N GLU A 317 3.67 3.75 6.20
CA GLU A 317 3.03 5.06 6.39
C GLU A 317 3.10 5.41 7.88
N PHE A 318 3.62 6.60 8.21
CA PHE A 318 4.02 6.91 9.57
C PHE A 318 3.73 8.36 9.93
N PHE A 319 3.12 8.59 11.09
CA PHE A 319 2.66 9.92 11.51
C PHE A 319 3.31 10.34 12.84
N PRO A 320 4.58 10.80 12.82
CA PRO A 320 5.35 11.05 14.05
C PRO A 320 4.64 11.96 15.07
N PRO A 321 4.01 13.08 14.69
CA PRO A 321 3.33 13.95 15.65
C PRO A 321 2.10 13.28 16.26
N ALA A 322 1.35 12.52 15.47
CA ALA A 322 0.15 11.82 15.93
C ALA A 322 0.53 10.69 16.90
N ILE A 323 1.54 9.89 16.58
CA ILE A 323 2.07 8.84 17.46
C ILE A 323 2.50 9.46 18.79
N LYS A 324 3.33 10.51 18.76
CA LYS A 324 3.85 11.15 19.97
C LYS A 324 2.73 11.67 20.88
N ALA A 325 1.68 12.27 20.34
CA ALA A 325 0.55 12.70 21.15
C ALA A 325 -0.31 11.56 21.66
N TRP A 326 -0.54 10.53 20.85
CA TRP A 326 -1.28 9.36 21.26
C TRP A 326 -0.57 8.64 22.42
N GLU A 327 0.72 8.39 22.31
CA GLU A 327 1.52 7.73 23.35
C GLU A 327 1.61 8.54 24.65
N SER A 328 1.66 9.88 24.55
CA SER A 328 1.79 10.74 25.73
C SER A 328 0.47 11.12 26.40
N THR A 329 -0.63 11.17 25.65
CA THR A 329 -1.91 11.72 26.15
C THR A 329 -3.11 10.80 25.98
N GLY A 330 -3.01 9.75 25.17
CA GLY A 330 -4.15 8.93 24.75
C GLY A 330 -5.19 9.71 23.95
N ARG A 331 -4.78 10.78 23.25
CA ARG A 331 -5.67 11.65 22.46
C ARG A 331 -5.09 11.91 21.07
N ILE A 332 -5.98 12.01 20.10
CA ILE A 332 -5.67 12.40 18.72
C ILE A 332 -5.41 13.91 18.66
N ILE A 333 -4.38 14.34 17.92
CA ILE A 333 -4.19 15.76 17.58
C ILE A 333 -5.06 16.08 16.36
N GLY A 334 -5.87 17.14 16.44
CA GLY A 334 -6.57 17.67 15.28
C GLY A 334 -8.03 17.23 15.15
N ARG A 335 -8.91 17.92 15.91
CA ARG A 335 -10.24 18.31 15.43
C ARG A 335 -10.28 19.82 15.32
#